data_AF-A0A961QN96-F1
#
_entry.id   AF-A0A961QN96-F1
#
_cell.length_a   1.000
_cell.length_b   1.000
_cell.length_c   1.000
_cell.angle_alpha   90.00
_cell.angle_beta   90.00
_cell.angle_gamma   90.00
#
_symmetry.space_group_name_H-M   'P 1'
#
loop_
_entity.id
_entity.type
_entity.pdbx_description
1 polymer ?
#
loop_
_entity_poly.entity_id
_entity_poly.type
_entity_poly.pdbx_seq_one_letter_code
_entity_poly.pdbx_strand_id
1 'polypeptide(L)'
;MALEDAKTQVDTAFTRKERRGLAYENAFGGAVSFLRRQYTKDLTGVDLAVTGVPFDQAVTHRTGTRFGPRAIREASTLQPYDPPYGWGYDPLGEMTVVDYGDVAFDYAKTADFPATLHAHAAGILAAGAGTLTLGGDHYITLPILQAHYEKFGPMRVIQFDAHSDLWADDDLSRIDHGTMMYKAVKQGFVDPRHSVQIGIRTECDDYLGMNVIDAPAVHQMGPAAVAARVREIIGDGPCYLTFDIDALDPAFAPGTGTPVWGGLASWQAAAILRGLAGVRLTGGDIVDGAVGRAQLRAGTRLLYVPLVATPPAASRTDIAPAGTGNPSSITLSTGQMLINQRISQAAVRRANDLIRRLNQGLGPDEIRNGALSA
;
A
#
# COMPACT_ATOMS: atom_id res chain seq x y z
N MET A 1 -7.85 -6.78 -23.06
CA MET A 1 -7.87 -5.66 -24.03
C MET A 1 -8.33 -6.16 -25.41
N ALA A 2 -9.45 -5.65 -25.93
CA ALA A 2 -9.88 -5.91 -27.31
C ALA A 2 -9.25 -4.90 -28.28
N LEU A 3 -8.49 -5.38 -29.27
CA LEU A 3 -7.77 -4.53 -30.24
C LEU A 3 -8.71 -3.64 -31.08
N GLU A 4 -9.93 -4.10 -31.33
CA GLU A 4 -10.93 -3.40 -32.15
C GLU A 4 -11.56 -2.18 -31.45
N ASP A 5 -11.59 -2.16 -30.11
CA ASP A 5 -12.08 -1.01 -29.35
C ASP A 5 -10.98 0.05 -29.16
N ALA A 6 -9.74 -0.38 -28.91
CA ALA A 6 -8.58 0.48 -28.65
C ALA A 6 -8.18 1.40 -29.82
N LYS A 7 -8.65 1.13 -31.04
CA LYS A 7 -8.48 2.00 -32.21
C LYS A 7 -9.46 3.18 -32.26
N THR A 8 -10.51 3.20 -31.43
CA THR A 8 -11.55 4.25 -31.44
C THR A 8 -11.86 4.85 -30.07
N GLN A 9 -11.51 4.17 -28.97
CA GLN A 9 -11.69 4.68 -27.61
C GLN A 9 -10.42 5.40 -27.13
N VAL A 10 -10.58 6.68 -26.74
CA VAL A 10 -9.55 7.51 -26.11
C VAL A 10 -10.21 8.56 -25.22
N ASP A 11 -9.50 8.97 -24.17
CA ASP A 11 -9.91 10.02 -23.24
C ASP A 11 -11.27 9.74 -22.58
N THR A 12 -11.57 8.47 -22.29
CA THR A 12 -12.88 8.05 -21.76
C THR A 12 -13.17 8.69 -20.40
N ALA A 13 -12.14 9.08 -19.65
CA ALA A 13 -12.25 9.93 -18.46
C ALA A 13 -13.06 11.22 -18.66
N PHE A 14 -13.07 11.76 -19.88
CA PHE A 14 -13.86 12.93 -20.27
C PHE A 14 -15.02 12.57 -21.21
N THR A 15 -14.82 11.63 -22.13
CA THR A 15 -15.74 11.39 -23.26
C THR A 15 -16.82 10.34 -23.00
N ARG A 16 -16.69 9.51 -21.94
CA ARG A 16 -17.65 8.43 -21.67
C ARG A 16 -19.02 8.96 -21.24
N LYS A 17 -20.08 8.41 -21.83
CA LYS A 17 -21.49 8.76 -21.53
C LYS A 17 -22.00 8.06 -20.27
N GLU A 18 -21.56 6.82 -20.04
CA GLU A 18 -21.94 6.01 -18.88
C GLU A 18 -20.81 5.99 -17.85
N ARG A 19 -21.16 6.06 -16.57
CA ARG A 19 -20.18 6.02 -15.46
C ARG A 19 -19.71 4.60 -15.13
N ARG A 20 -20.36 3.56 -15.65
CA ARG A 20 -20.02 2.14 -15.49
C ARG A 20 -19.30 1.57 -16.72
N GLY A 21 -18.98 0.27 -16.72
CA GLY A 21 -18.26 -0.45 -17.76
C GLY A 21 -16.74 -0.22 -17.78
N LEU A 22 -16.04 -1.17 -18.41
CA LEU A 22 -14.61 -1.12 -18.71
C LEU A 22 -14.25 0.06 -19.64
N ALA A 23 -12.95 0.31 -19.85
CA ALA A 23 -12.43 1.31 -20.78
C ALA A 23 -11.28 0.72 -21.59
N TYR A 24 -11.46 0.60 -22.91
CA TYR A 24 -10.56 -0.14 -23.79
C TYR A 24 -9.50 0.73 -24.48
N GLU A 25 -9.07 1.81 -23.83
CA GLU A 25 -8.07 2.73 -24.38
C GLU A 25 -6.69 2.06 -24.55
N ASN A 26 -5.86 2.60 -25.45
CA ASN A 26 -4.44 2.29 -25.48
C ASN A 26 -3.81 2.61 -24.11
N ALA A 27 -3.28 1.60 -23.42
CA ALA A 27 -2.81 1.74 -22.04
C ALA A 27 -1.76 2.86 -21.84
N PHE A 28 -0.95 3.12 -22.86
CA PHE A 28 0.11 4.14 -22.89
C PHE A 28 -0.34 5.54 -23.36
N GLY A 29 -1.63 5.74 -23.68
CA GLY A 29 -2.20 7.01 -24.12
C GLY A 29 -3.40 7.46 -23.26
N GLY A 30 -4.09 8.50 -23.70
CA GLY A 30 -5.36 8.96 -23.12
C GLY A 30 -5.29 9.55 -21.70
N ALA A 31 -6.39 10.18 -21.28
CA ALA A 31 -6.55 10.84 -20.00
C ALA A 31 -6.31 9.93 -18.79
N VAL A 32 -5.47 10.38 -17.86
CA VAL A 32 -4.93 9.57 -16.75
C VAL A 32 -5.75 9.77 -15.46
N SER A 33 -7.04 9.44 -15.48
CA SER A 33 -7.82 9.22 -14.25
C SER A 33 -7.59 7.81 -13.69
N PHE A 34 -7.85 7.63 -12.40
CA PHE A 34 -7.83 6.33 -11.75
C PHE A 34 -8.75 5.35 -12.50
N LEU A 35 -8.22 4.20 -12.94
CA LEU A 35 -8.93 3.18 -13.73
C LEU A 35 -9.75 3.75 -14.90
N ARG A 36 -9.27 4.83 -15.53
CA ARG A 36 -9.99 5.55 -16.61
C ARG A 36 -11.44 5.88 -16.24
N ARG A 37 -11.71 6.20 -14.96
CA ARG A 37 -13.03 6.63 -14.50
C ARG A 37 -13.34 8.06 -14.92
N GLN A 38 -14.62 8.41 -14.99
CA GLN A 38 -15.02 9.75 -15.40
C GLN A 38 -14.50 10.77 -14.38
N TYR A 39 -13.83 11.83 -14.85
CA TYR A 39 -13.53 12.99 -14.05
C TYR A 39 -14.82 13.79 -13.83
N THR A 40 -15.29 13.89 -12.58
CA THR A 40 -16.49 14.66 -12.24
C THR A 40 -16.49 15.14 -10.79
N LYS A 41 -17.07 16.33 -10.56
CA LYS A 41 -17.42 16.82 -9.21
C LYS A 41 -18.89 16.60 -8.85
N ASP A 42 -19.71 16.15 -9.80
CA ASP A 42 -21.07 15.64 -9.52
C ASP A 42 -20.99 14.20 -8.99
N LEU A 43 -21.54 14.00 -7.78
CA LEU A 43 -21.61 12.73 -7.06
C LEU A 43 -23.00 12.08 -7.12
N THR A 44 -23.95 12.63 -7.90
CA THR A 44 -25.30 12.09 -8.02
C THR A 44 -25.27 10.64 -8.51
N GLY A 45 -25.76 9.70 -7.70
CA GLY A 45 -25.78 8.27 -8.02
C GLY A 45 -24.41 7.59 -8.11
N VAL A 46 -23.37 8.19 -7.50
CA VAL A 46 -22.03 7.61 -7.41
C VAL A 46 -21.96 6.63 -6.23
N ASP A 47 -21.47 5.42 -6.51
CA ASP A 47 -21.26 4.38 -5.50
C ASP A 47 -19.92 4.58 -4.78
N LEU A 48 -18.86 4.93 -5.53
CA LEU A 48 -17.51 5.17 -5.01
C LEU A 48 -16.85 6.38 -5.68
N ALA A 49 -16.41 7.35 -4.88
CA ALA A 49 -15.61 8.49 -5.31
C ALA A 49 -14.13 8.25 -4.98
N VAL A 50 -13.28 8.26 -6.00
CA VAL A 50 -11.82 8.20 -5.84
C VAL A 50 -11.28 9.62 -5.80
N THR A 51 -10.52 9.99 -4.76
CA THR A 51 -9.99 11.36 -4.62
C THR A 51 -8.52 11.35 -4.22
N GLY A 52 -7.72 12.29 -4.73
CA GLY A 52 -6.32 12.43 -4.35
C GLY A 52 -6.08 13.47 -3.25
N VAL A 53 -5.12 13.20 -2.37
CA VAL A 53 -4.67 14.12 -1.30
C VAL A 53 -3.15 14.31 -1.39
N PRO A 54 -2.66 15.26 -2.20
CA PRO A 54 -1.23 15.43 -2.50
C PRO A 54 -0.48 16.17 -1.37
N PHE A 55 -0.33 15.53 -0.22
CA PHE A 55 0.23 16.11 1.01
C PHE A 55 1.40 15.26 1.55
N ASP A 56 2.55 15.86 1.89
CA ASP A 56 3.68 15.14 2.51
C ASP A 56 4.42 15.99 3.55
N GLN A 57 3.69 16.86 4.25
CA GLN A 57 4.28 17.81 5.22
C GLN A 57 4.34 17.25 6.65
N ALA A 58 3.82 16.05 6.89
CA ALA A 58 3.87 15.35 8.17
C ALA A 58 4.93 14.23 8.21
N VAL A 59 5.68 14.02 7.12
CA VAL A 59 6.70 12.96 7.02
C VAL A 59 7.90 13.21 7.93
N THR A 60 8.40 12.15 8.57
CA THR A 60 9.58 12.20 9.45
C THR A 60 10.92 11.92 8.75
N HIS A 61 10.90 11.47 7.49
CA HIS A 61 12.12 11.05 6.77
C HIS A 61 12.21 11.57 5.31
N ARG A 62 11.64 10.85 4.32
CA ARG A 62 11.71 11.29 2.91
C ARG A 62 10.38 11.88 2.45
N THR A 63 10.43 13.09 1.91
CA THR A 63 9.34 13.69 1.15
C THR A 63 9.18 13.03 -0.24
N GLY A 64 8.02 13.22 -0.87
CA GLY A 64 7.76 12.78 -2.25
C GLY A 64 6.37 12.18 -2.45
N THR A 65 5.71 11.74 -1.37
CA THR A 65 4.36 11.16 -1.44
C THR A 65 3.27 12.18 -1.83
N ARG A 66 3.55 13.50 -1.81
CA ARG A 66 2.67 14.52 -2.44
C ARG A 66 2.42 14.27 -3.95
N PHE A 67 3.24 13.45 -4.60
CA PHE A 67 3.04 13.03 -6.00
C PHE A 67 2.37 11.66 -6.17
N GLY A 68 2.16 10.93 -5.07
CA GLY A 68 1.50 9.61 -5.02
C GLY A 68 0.15 9.55 -5.73
N PRO A 69 -0.77 10.52 -5.57
CA PRO A 69 -2.07 10.48 -6.23
C PRO A 69 -1.99 10.53 -7.77
N ARG A 70 -0.88 11.04 -8.33
CA ARG A 70 -0.63 11.00 -9.78
C ARG A 70 0.00 9.68 -10.19
N ALA A 71 0.97 9.20 -9.42
CA ALA A 71 1.65 7.92 -9.66
C ALA A 71 0.67 6.73 -9.64
N ILE A 72 -0.28 6.70 -8.68
CA ILE A 72 -1.29 5.65 -8.58
C ILE A 72 -2.25 5.69 -9.78
N ARG A 73 -2.69 6.87 -10.21
CA ARG A 73 -3.51 7.02 -11.43
C ARG A 73 -2.78 6.51 -12.67
N GLU A 74 -1.52 6.89 -12.85
CA GLU A 74 -0.67 6.43 -13.98
C GLU A 74 -0.47 4.90 -13.95
N ALA A 75 -0.17 4.33 -12.79
CA ALA A 75 -0.02 2.88 -12.61
C ALA A 75 -1.33 2.11 -12.89
N SER A 76 -2.49 2.71 -12.61
CA SER A 76 -3.81 2.08 -12.82
C SER A 76 -4.21 1.94 -14.30
N THR A 77 -3.50 2.57 -15.23
CA THR A 77 -3.84 2.62 -16.66
C THR A 77 -3.83 1.26 -17.39
N LEU A 78 -3.16 0.25 -16.81
CA LEU A 78 -3.08 -1.12 -17.31
C LEU A 78 -4.25 -2.02 -16.85
N GLN A 79 -5.08 -1.55 -15.91
CA GLN A 79 -6.14 -2.34 -15.28
C GLN A 79 -7.59 -2.12 -15.78
N PRO A 80 -7.97 -1.13 -16.62
CA PRO A 80 -9.37 -0.75 -16.82
C PRO A 80 -10.11 -1.53 -17.93
N TYR A 81 -9.40 -2.38 -18.68
CA TYR A 81 -9.88 -2.99 -19.93
C TYR A 81 -10.21 -4.48 -19.83
N ASP A 82 -9.93 -5.13 -18.70
CA ASP A 82 -10.28 -6.52 -18.39
C ASP A 82 -10.70 -6.60 -16.90
N PRO A 83 -11.70 -7.41 -16.50
CA PRO A 83 -12.09 -7.53 -15.10
C PRO A 83 -10.95 -8.04 -14.19
N PRO A 84 -10.90 -7.67 -12.90
CA PRO A 84 -9.80 -8.08 -12.02
C PRO A 84 -9.65 -9.60 -11.90
N TYR A 85 -8.47 -10.12 -12.22
CA TYR A 85 -8.26 -11.58 -12.31
C TYR A 85 -8.56 -12.32 -10.99
N GLY A 86 -9.44 -13.31 -11.08
CA GLY A 86 -9.90 -14.13 -9.95
C GLY A 86 -11.03 -13.49 -9.13
N TRP A 87 -11.60 -12.36 -9.56
CA TRP A 87 -12.84 -11.83 -9.00
C TRP A 87 -14.03 -12.47 -9.73
N GLY A 88 -15.09 -12.81 -8.98
CA GLY A 88 -16.31 -13.40 -9.55
C GLY A 88 -17.29 -12.37 -10.13
N TYR A 89 -16.89 -11.10 -10.21
CA TYR A 89 -17.72 -9.95 -10.57
C TYR A 89 -16.83 -8.83 -11.16
N ASP A 90 -17.41 -7.90 -11.92
CA ASP A 90 -16.68 -6.75 -12.48
C ASP A 90 -17.07 -5.45 -11.74
N PRO A 91 -16.22 -4.92 -10.84
CA PRO A 91 -16.55 -3.70 -10.11
C PRO A 91 -16.70 -2.49 -11.04
N LEU A 92 -16.06 -2.46 -12.21
CA LEU A 92 -16.20 -1.34 -13.15
C LEU A 92 -17.51 -1.41 -13.93
N GLY A 93 -17.99 -2.62 -14.23
CA GLY A 93 -19.31 -2.88 -14.81
C GLY A 93 -20.47 -2.67 -13.84
N GLU A 94 -20.29 -3.04 -12.57
CA GLU A 94 -21.37 -3.09 -11.57
C GLU A 94 -21.48 -1.83 -10.70
N MET A 95 -20.39 -1.09 -10.47
CA MET A 95 -20.38 0.11 -9.62
C MET A 95 -20.16 1.40 -10.41
N THR A 96 -20.87 2.45 -10.02
CA THR A 96 -20.66 3.83 -10.46
C THR A 96 -19.44 4.41 -9.75
N VAL A 97 -18.25 4.21 -10.31
CA VAL A 97 -16.98 4.74 -9.79
C VAL A 97 -16.54 5.98 -10.58
N VAL A 98 -16.15 7.04 -9.87
CA VAL A 98 -15.66 8.30 -10.49
C VAL A 98 -14.30 8.71 -9.94
N ASP A 99 -13.52 9.43 -10.75
CA ASP A 99 -12.35 10.16 -10.25
C ASP A 99 -12.80 11.58 -9.90
N TYR A 100 -12.88 11.87 -8.61
CA TYR A 100 -13.25 13.17 -8.07
C TYR A 100 -12.11 14.19 -8.19
N GLY A 101 -10.95 13.82 -8.73
CA GLY A 101 -9.76 14.65 -8.76
C GLY A 101 -9.12 14.79 -7.39
N ASP A 102 -8.37 15.86 -7.18
CA ASP A 102 -7.66 16.10 -5.92
C ASP A 102 -8.40 17.10 -5.02
N VAL A 103 -8.12 17.07 -3.71
CA VAL A 103 -8.47 18.16 -2.79
C VAL A 103 -7.56 19.37 -3.05
N ALA A 104 -8.13 20.57 -3.00
CA ALA A 104 -7.39 21.83 -3.09
C ALA A 104 -7.19 22.41 -1.69
N PHE A 105 -5.96 22.82 -1.37
CA PHE A 105 -5.60 23.42 -0.08
C PHE A 105 -4.44 24.41 -0.25
N ASP A 106 -4.26 25.32 0.72
CA ASP A 106 -3.12 26.22 0.77
C ASP A 106 -1.89 25.49 1.33
N TYR A 107 -0.98 25.07 0.46
CA TYR A 107 0.22 24.32 0.86
C TYR A 107 1.16 25.13 1.77
N ALA A 108 1.04 26.46 1.82
CA ALA A 108 1.83 27.33 2.70
C ALA A 108 1.20 27.51 4.10
N LYS A 109 0.01 26.96 4.34
CA LYS A 109 -0.70 26.98 5.62
C LYS A 109 -1.02 25.58 6.10
N THR A 110 0.02 24.83 6.45
CA THR A 110 -0.08 23.44 6.92
C THR A 110 -1.10 23.27 8.06
N ALA A 111 -1.20 24.24 8.98
CA ALA A 111 -2.16 24.23 10.09
C ALA A 111 -3.65 24.28 9.65
N ASP A 112 -3.97 24.81 8.47
CA ASP A 112 -5.34 24.90 7.93
C ASP A 112 -5.75 23.59 7.20
N PHE A 113 -4.78 22.73 6.89
CA PHE A 113 -4.98 21.51 6.10
C PHE A 113 -5.95 20.49 6.75
N PRO A 114 -5.89 20.18 8.07
CA PRO A 114 -6.75 19.15 8.65
C PRO A 114 -8.24 19.48 8.51
N ALA A 115 -8.63 20.74 8.77
CA ALA A 115 -10.00 21.20 8.58
C ALA A 115 -10.42 21.21 7.10
N THR A 116 -9.49 21.55 6.19
CA THR A 116 -9.75 21.52 4.75
C THR A 116 -10.03 20.10 4.25
N LEU A 117 -9.24 19.13 4.69
CA LEU A 117 -9.38 17.72 4.31
C LEU A 117 -10.61 17.06 4.96
N HIS A 118 -10.89 17.35 6.22
CA HIS A 118 -12.13 16.95 6.90
C HIS A 118 -13.36 17.38 6.11
N ALA A 119 -13.45 18.68 5.76
CA ALA A 119 -14.58 19.22 5.00
C ALA A 119 -14.72 18.58 3.60
N HIS A 120 -13.61 18.28 2.93
CA HIS A 120 -13.60 17.57 1.64
C HIS A 120 -14.15 16.14 1.76
N ALA A 121 -13.68 15.37 2.75
CA ALA A 121 -14.16 14.01 3.01
C ALA A 121 -15.64 14.01 3.43
N ALA A 122 -16.03 14.89 4.35
CA ALA A 122 -17.40 15.05 4.81
C ALA A 122 -18.36 15.43 3.66
N GLY A 123 -17.93 16.29 2.72
CA GLY A 123 -18.71 16.65 1.53
C GLY A 123 -18.98 15.47 0.60
N ILE A 124 -17.99 14.61 0.35
CA ILE A 124 -18.16 13.40 -0.47
C ILE A 124 -19.12 12.43 0.24
N LEU A 125 -18.91 12.20 1.54
CA LEU A 125 -19.75 11.32 2.36
C LEU A 125 -21.20 11.83 2.44
N ALA A 126 -21.42 13.14 2.52
CA ALA A 126 -22.76 13.74 2.55
C ALA A 126 -23.56 13.50 1.25
N ALA A 127 -22.87 13.38 0.10
CA ALA A 127 -23.49 13.03 -1.18
C ALA A 127 -23.89 11.55 -1.30
N GLY A 128 -23.52 10.71 -0.31
CA GLY A 128 -23.90 9.30 -0.23
C GLY A 128 -22.86 8.30 -0.75
N ALA A 129 -21.87 8.76 -1.52
CA ALA A 129 -20.79 7.92 -2.05
C ALA A 129 -19.85 7.41 -0.94
N GLY A 130 -19.26 6.23 -1.15
CA GLY A 130 -18.06 5.80 -0.42
C GLY A 130 -16.81 6.53 -0.93
N THR A 131 -15.72 6.52 -0.14
CA THR A 131 -14.45 7.16 -0.49
C THR A 131 -13.32 6.15 -0.68
N LEU A 132 -12.57 6.28 -1.78
CA LEU A 132 -11.21 5.72 -1.92
C LEU A 132 -10.22 6.88 -2.06
N THR A 133 -9.41 7.12 -1.04
CA THR A 133 -8.43 8.21 -1.08
C THR A 133 -7.08 7.70 -1.59
N LEU A 134 -6.55 8.35 -2.62
CA LEU A 134 -5.18 8.19 -3.08
C LEU A 134 -4.33 9.17 -2.28
N GLY A 135 -3.47 8.64 -1.44
CA GLY A 135 -2.81 9.40 -0.40
C GLY A 135 -1.56 10.13 -0.83
N GLY A 136 -1.19 11.06 0.04
CA GLY A 136 0.17 11.45 0.30
C GLY A 136 0.63 10.71 1.55
N ASP A 137 1.08 11.42 2.59
CA ASP A 137 1.54 10.79 3.84
C ASP A 137 0.37 10.27 4.71
N HIS A 138 0.65 9.36 5.63
CA HIS A 138 -0.37 8.70 6.45
C HIS A 138 -1.13 9.65 7.40
N TYR A 139 -0.66 10.89 7.63
CA TYR A 139 -1.39 11.86 8.46
C TYR A 139 -2.78 12.19 7.90
N ILE A 140 -2.97 12.11 6.58
CA ILE A 140 -4.25 12.42 5.91
C ILE A 140 -5.43 11.61 6.47
N THR A 141 -5.15 10.42 7.01
CA THR A 141 -6.16 9.46 7.47
C THR A 141 -6.86 9.96 8.74
N LEU A 142 -6.23 10.78 9.59
CA LEU A 142 -6.85 11.35 10.80
C LEU A 142 -8.08 12.24 10.51
N PRO A 143 -7.99 13.33 9.71
CA PRO A 143 -9.17 14.14 9.38
C PRO A 143 -10.19 13.41 8.49
N ILE A 144 -9.78 12.38 7.72
CA ILE A 144 -10.72 11.52 6.99
C ILE A 144 -11.49 10.61 7.95
N LEU A 145 -10.84 10.04 8.96
CA LEU A 145 -11.47 9.25 10.02
C LEU A 145 -12.42 10.10 10.86
N GLN A 146 -12.12 11.37 11.12
CA GLN A 146 -13.05 12.29 11.77
C GLN A 146 -14.36 12.42 10.96
N ALA A 147 -14.28 12.64 9.65
CA ALA A 147 -15.46 12.75 8.79
C ALA A 147 -16.26 11.44 8.70
N HIS A 148 -15.58 10.28 8.75
CA HIS A 148 -16.24 8.97 8.84
C HIS A 148 -16.92 8.77 10.19
N TYR A 149 -16.25 9.13 11.29
CA TYR A 149 -16.78 9.05 12.64
C TYR A 149 -18.08 9.86 12.81
N GLU A 150 -18.10 11.09 12.28
CA GLU A 150 -19.29 11.95 12.31
C GLU A 150 -20.50 11.36 11.57
N LYS A 151 -20.28 10.49 10.56
CA LYS A 151 -21.34 9.83 9.77
C LYS A 151 -21.72 8.43 10.29
N PHE A 152 -20.77 7.68 10.82
CA PHE A 152 -20.93 6.24 11.10
C PHE A 152 -20.72 5.85 12.57
N GLY A 153 -20.27 6.77 13.44
CA GLY A 153 -19.86 6.49 14.81
C GLY A 153 -18.41 5.97 14.91
N PRO A 154 -17.97 5.47 16.09
CA PRO A 154 -16.63 4.93 16.29
C PRO A 154 -16.23 3.92 15.21
N MET A 155 -15.16 4.23 14.48
CA MET A 155 -14.70 3.46 13.33
C MET A 155 -13.89 2.26 13.75
N ARG A 156 -14.10 1.13 13.08
CA ARG A 156 -13.19 -0.01 13.10
C ARG A 156 -12.14 0.21 12.02
N VAL A 157 -10.86 -0.02 12.32
CA VAL A 157 -9.77 0.23 11.37
C VAL A 157 -9.01 -1.06 11.09
N ILE A 158 -8.82 -1.33 9.80
CA ILE A 158 -7.82 -2.27 9.29
C ILE A 158 -6.67 -1.42 8.75
N GLN A 159 -5.52 -1.45 9.42
CA GLN A 159 -4.32 -0.73 9.01
C GLN A 159 -3.27 -1.72 8.53
N PHE A 160 -2.86 -1.63 7.25
CA PHE A 160 -1.67 -2.30 6.75
C PHE A 160 -0.50 -1.33 6.81
N ASP A 161 0.57 -1.71 7.52
CA ASP A 161 1.67 -0.78 7.84
C ASP A 161 2.94 -1.50 8.32
N ALA A 162 4.11 -0.87 8.26
CA ALA A 162 5.27 -1.27 9.07
C ALA A 162 5.28 -0.60 10.47
N HIS A 163 4.60 0.53 10.59
CA HIS A 163 4.54 1.44 11.72
C HIS A 163 3.19 1.39 12.43
N SER A 164 3.19 1.71 13.72
CA SER A 164 1.95 1.70 14.51
C SER A 164 1.17 3.01 14.42
N ASP A 165 1.83 4.12 14.08
CA ASP A 165 1.32 5.50 14.19
C ASP A 165 0.65 5.86 15.52
N LEU A 166 0.99 5.09 16.55
CA LEU A 166 0.46 5.16 17.91
C LEU A 166 1.46 5.81 18.88
N TRP A 167 2.54 6.42 18.39
CA TRP A 167 3.47 7.15 19.27
C TRP A 167 2.76 8.31 19.95
N ALA A 168 3.00 8.46 21.25
CA ALA A 168 2.23 9.35 22.10
C ALA A 168 2.49 10.83 21.81
N ASP A 169 1.44 11.55 21.42
CA ASP A 169 1.48 12.99 21.20
C ASP A 169 0.14 13.62 21.61
N ASP A 170 0.07 14.09 22.85
CA ASP A 170 -1.13 14.73 23.42
C ASP A 170 -1.35 16.16 22.89
N ASP A 171 -0.41 16.70 22.10
CA ASP A 171 -0.59 17.94 21.35
C ASP A 171 -1.37 17.65 20.05
N LEU A 172 -2.70 17.59 20.17
CA LEU A 172 -3.61 17.32 19.06
C LEU A 172 -3.49 18.31 17.88
N SER A 173 -2.82 19.45 18.06
CA SER A 173 -2.58 20.44 17.00
C SER A 173 -1.43 20.07 16.06
N ARG A 174 -0.56 19.13 16.45
CA ARG A 174 0.60 18.72 15.65
C ARG A 174 0.19 17.83 14.49
N ILE A 175 0.85 18.08 13.37
CA ILE A 175 0.69 17.39 12.11
C ILE A 175 1.92 16.49 11.92
N ASP A 176 1.77 15.21 12.22
CA ASP A 176 2.83 14.19 12.18
C ASP A 176 2.20 12.83 11.84
N HIS A 177 2.74 12.15 10.82
CA HIS A 177 2.17 10.90 10.31
C HIS A 177 2.24 9.74 11.32
N GLY A 178 3.30 9.68 12.14
CA GLY A 178 3.55 8.61 13.13
C GLY A 178 2.80 8.76 14.45
N THR A 179 1.91 9.75 14.55
CA THR A 179 1.08 10.02 15.75
C THR A 179 -0.41 10.09 15.43
N MET A 180 -0.79 9.92 14.15
CA MET A 180 -2.14 10.21 13.68
C MET A 180 -3.15 9.18 14.23
N MET A 181 -2.75 7.92 14.39
CA MET A 181 -3.60 6.86 14.96
C MET A 181 -3.72 7.01 16.48
N TYR A 182 -2.66 7.43 17.18
CA TYR A 182 -2.73 7.83 18.61
C TYR A 182 -3.83 8.88 18.80
N LYS A 183 -3.78 9.95 17.99
CA LYS A 183 -4.76 11.05 18.03
C LYS A 183 -6.17 10.58 17.66
N ALA A 184 -6.33 9.66 16.71
CA ALA A 184 -7.64 9.11 16.34
C ALA A 184 -8.27 8.27 17.46
N VAL A 185 -7.49 7.43 18.14
CA VAL A 185 -7.95 6.64 19.30
C VAL A 185 -8.26 7.53 20.50
N LYS A 186 -7.39 8.50 20.83
CA LYS A 186 -7.61 9.42 21.97
C LYS A 186 -8.82 10.33 21.81
N GLN A 187 -9.17 10.71 20.58
CA GLN A 187 -10.38 11.48 20.28
C GLN A 187 -11.64 10.61 20.15
N GLY A 188 -11.52 9.28 20.26
CA GLY A 188 -12.64 8.34 20.16
C GLY A 188 -13.16 8.11 18.73
N PHE A 189 -12.44 8.55 17.71
CA PHE A 189 -12.79 8.31 16.31
C PHE A 189 -12.65 6.84 15.94
N VAL A 190 -11.73 6.12 16.60
CA VAL A 190 -11.41 4.71 16.37
C VAL A 190 -11.76 3.88 17.61
N ASP A 191 -12.43 2.74 17.42
CA ASP A 191 -12.59 1.70 18.44
C ASP A 191 -11.38 0.74 18.37
N PRO A 192 -10.41 0.84 19.29
CA PRO A 192 -9.18 0.06 19.19
C PRO A 192 -9.44 -1.45 19.34
N ARG A 193 -10.43 -1.86 20.14
CA ARG A 193 -10.68 -3.28 20.44
C ARG A 193 -11.15 -4.08 19.22
N HIS A 194 -11.86 -3.41 18.32
CA HIS A 194 -12.31 -3.96 17.04
C HIS A 194 -11.52 -3.38 15.87
N SER A 195 -10.25 -2.99 16.09
CA SER A 195 -9.32 -2.54 15.05
C SER A 195 -8.04 -3.39 15.08
N VAL A 196 -7.36 -3.49 13.93
CA VAL A 196 -6.19 -4.35 13.75
C VAL A 196 -5.14 -3.71 12.84
N GLN A 197 -3.88 -3.83 13.25
CA GLN A 197 -2.69 -3.44 12.49
C GLN A 197 -2.01 -4.70 11.93
N ILE A 198 -1.56 -4.64 10.68
CA ILE A 198 -1.10 -5.81 9.91
C ILE A 198 0.23 -5.47 9.21
N GLY A 199 1.28 -6.25 9.49
CA GLY A 199 2.62 -6.05 8.92
C GLY A 199 3.59 -5.25 9.78
N ILE A 200 3.15 -4.85 10.98
CA ILE A 200 3.95 -4.11 11.98
C ILE A 200 5.30 -4.79 12.19
N ARG A 201 6.36 -3.99 12.23
CA ARG A 201 7.75 -4.43 12.44
C ARG A 201 8.66 -3.30 12.94
N THR A 202 8.07 -2.38 13.70
CA THR A 202 8.75 -1.31 14.43
C THR A 202 8.24 -1.28 15.88
N GLU A 203 9.01 -0.70 16.79
CA GLU A 203 8.69 -0.69 18.22
C GLU A 203 7.60 0.35 18.55
N CYS A 204 6.66 -0.05 19.40
CA CYS A 204 5.63 0.82 19.96
C CYS A 204 5.39 0.46 21.43
N ASP A 205 5.42 1.46 22.31
CA ASP A 205 5.32 1.27 23.77
C ASP A 205 3.90 0.89 24.22
N ASP A 206 2.86 1.40 23.56
CA ASP A 206 1.45 1.14 23.88
C ASP A 206 0.59 1.19 22.60
N TYR A 207 0.01 0.05 22.22
CA TYR A 207 -0.91 -0.07 21.09
C TYR A 207 -2.33 0.45 21.38
N LEU A 208 -2.57 1.07 22.55
CA LEU A 208 -3.87 1.61 23.00
C LEU A 208 -5.03 0.59 22.97
N GLY A 209 -4.71 -0.70 22.99
CA GLY A 209 -5.67 -1.80 22.87
C GLY A 209 -6.05 -2.20 21.44
N MET A 210 -5.36 -1.69 20.41
CA MET A 210 -5.45 -2.21 19.04
C MET A 210 -4.87 -3.62 18.95
N ASN A 211 -5.44 -4.44 18.08
CA ASN A 211 -4.91 -5.77 17.80
C ASN A 211 -3.72 -5.65 16.82
N VAL A 212 -2.71 -6.51 16.97
CA VAL A 212 -1.53 -6.50 16.11
C VAL A 212 -1.30 -7.89 15.49
N ILE A 213 -1.06 -7.92 14.19
CA ILE A 213 -0.58 -9.08 13.44
C ILE A 213 0.72 -8.64 12.74
N ASP A 214 1.84 -8.78 13.45
CA ASP A 214 3.16 -8.36 12.97
C ASP A 214 3.58 -9.08 11.68
N ALA A 215 4.56 -8.54 10.95
CA ALA A 215 5.01 -9.17 9.70
C ALA A 215 5.48 -10.63 9.90
N PRO A 216 6.29 -10.98 10.94
CA PRO A 216 6.61 -12.37 11.26
C PRO A 216 5.39 -13.30 11.41
N ALA A 217 4.32 -12.86 12.07
CA ALA A 217 3.08 -13.60 12.23
C ALA A 217 2.34 -13.74 10.89
N VAL A 218 2.29 -12.69 10.07
CA VAL A 218 1.73 -12.78 8.70
C VAL A 218 2.48 -13.81 7.85
N HIS A 219 3.81 -13.87 7.95
CA HIS A 219 4.63 -14.85 7.23
C HIS A 219 4.40 -16.29 7.72
N GLN A 220 4.19 -16.50 9.03
CA GLN A 220 3.96 -17.82 9.62
C GLN A 220 2.53 -18.35 9.42
N MET A 221 1.53 -17.50 9.63
CA MET A 221 0.10 -17.86 9.53
C MET A 221 -0.36 -18.01 8.07
N GLY A 222 0.20 -17.19 7.18
CA GLY A 222 -0.22 -17.10 5.79
C GLY A 222 -1.53 -16.33 5.58
N PRO A 223 -1.80 -15.86 4.33
CA PRO A 223 -2.85 -14.87 4.07
C PRO A 223 -4.28 -15.26 4.49
N ALA A 224 -4.66 -16.52 4.32
CA ALA A 224 -6.02 -16.98 4.60
C ALA A 224 -6.34 -16.96 6.11
N ALA A 225 -5.39 -17.35 6.95
CA ALA A 225 -5.53 -17.31 8.41
C ALA A 225 -5.51 -15.87 8.94
N VAL A 226 -4.66 -15.01 8.38
CA VAL A 226 -4.65 -13.57 8.70
C VAL A 226 -6.00 -12.93 8.35
N ALA A 227 -6.53 -13.15 7.14
CA ALA A 227 -7.84 -12.62 6.75
C ALA A 227 -8.98 -13.14 7.63
N ALA A 228 -8.96 -14.42 8.03
CA ALA A 228 -9.93 -14.94 8.99
C ALA A 228 -9.83 -14.23 10.35
N ARG A 229 -8.62 -14.08 10.88
CA ARG A 229 -8.36 -13.39 12.16
C ARG A 229 -8.78 -11.92 12.13
N VAL A 230 -8.56 -11.23 11.01
CA VAL A 230 -9.04 -9.85 10.81
C VAL A 230 -10.56 -9.79 10.86
N ARG A 231 -11.28 -10.69 10.16
CA ARG A 231 -12.76 -10.71 10.23
C ARG A 231 -13.28 -11.00 11.64
N GLU A 232 -12.62 -11.85 12.43
CA GLU A 232 -12.97 -12.08 13.84
C GLU A 232 -12.85 -10.81 14.69
N ILE A 233 -11.79 -10.02 14.48
CA ILE A 233 -11.54 -8.77 15.21
C ILE A 233 -12.53 -7.67 14.78
N ILE A 234 -12.71 -7.51 13.46
CA ILE A 234 -13.53 -6.43 12.89
C ILE A 234 -15.03 -6.69 13.05
N GLY A 235 -15.51 -7.94 12.95
CA GLY A 235 -16.94 -8.27 12.99
C GLY A 235 -17.79 -7.49 11.97
N ASP A 236 -19.06 -7.23 12.30
CA ASP A 236 -20.07 -6.69 11.35
C ASP A 236 -20.19 -5.14 11.32
N GLY A 237 -19.34 -4.43 12.06
CA GLY A 237 -19.41 -2.98 12.23
C GLY A 237 -18.85 -2.17 11.03
N PRO A 238 -19.11 -0.85 10.97
CA PRO A 238 -18.53 0.01 9.94
C PRO A 238 -17.01 0.03 10.06
N CYS A 239 -16.32 -0.26 8.95
CA CYS A 239 -14.88 -0.39 8.92
C CYS A 239 -14.26 0.58 7.90
N TYR A 240 -13.16 1.21 8.28
CA TYR A 240 -12.25 1.92 7.40
C TYR A 240 -11.03 1.04 7.14
N LEU A 241 -10.49 1.07 5.93
CA LEU A 241 -9.24 0.39 5.59
C LEU A 241 -8.19 1.42 5.18
N THR A 242 -7.08 1.48 5.89
CA THR A 242 -5.91 2.23 5.47
C THR A 242 -4.78 1.28 5.09
N PHE A 243 -4.03 1.66 4.05
CA PHE A 243 -2.92 0.88 3.52
C PHE A 243 -1.71 1.78 3.27
N ASP A 244 -0.78 1.82 4.22
CA ASP A 244 0.57 2.31 3.95
C ASP A 244 1.26 1.31 3.01
N ILE A 245 1.80 1.82 1.91
CA ILE A 245 2.53 1.00 0.94
C ILE A 245 3.79 0.36 1.56
N ASP A 246 4.34 0.95 2.63
CA ASP A 246 5.48 0.44 3.40
C ASP A 246 5.15 -0.77 4.29
N ALA A 247 3.87 -1.16 4.40
CA ALA A 247 3.48 -2.49 4.85
C ALA A 247 4.16 -3.61 4.05
N LEU A 248 4.42 -3.34 2.76
CA LEU A 248 5.16 -4.23 1.86
C LEU A 248 6.68 -4.12 2.09
N ASP A 249 7.40 -5.22 1.84
CA ASP A 249 8.87 -5.16 1.86
C ASP A 249 9.39 -4.18 0.78
N PRO A 250 10.49 -3.45 1.01
CA PRO A 250 11.09 -2.56 0.02
C PRO A 250 11.50 -3.22 -1.31
N ALA A 251 11.58 -4.56 -1.37
CA ALA A 251 11.68 -5.30 -2.63
C ALA A 251 10.43 -5.17 -3.55
N PHE A 252 9.27 -4.88 -2.97
CA PHE A 252 7.99 -4.65 -3.66
C PHE A 252 7.58 -3.16 -3.64
N ALA A 253 7.85 -2.45 -2.54
CA ALA A 253 7.54 -1.03 -2.35
C ALA A 253 8.79 -0.18 -2.08
N PRO A 254 9.71 0.00 -3.05
CA PRO A 254 10.92 0.80 -2.86
C PRO A 254 10.65 2.32 -2.79
N GLY A 255 9.49 2.77 -3.28
CA GLY A 255 9.09 4.18 -3.34
C GLY A 255 8.21 4.59 -2.17
N THR A 256 8.79 4.66 -0.97
CA THR A 256 8.11 5.13 0.26
C THR A 256 9.04 5.98 1.14
N GLY A 257 8.43 6.77 2.04
CA GLY A 257 9.06 7.64 3.02
C GLY A 257 9.99 6.88 3.98
N THR A 258 9.50 5.78 4.54
CA THR A 258 10.01 5.12 5.76
C THR A 258 10.28 3.61 5.59
N PRO A 259 10.94 3.15 4.52
CA PRO A 259 11.00 1.72 4.18
C PRO A 259 11.64 0.84 5.27
N VAL A 260 10.87 -0.10 5.82
CA VAL A 260 11.34 -1.10 6.80
C VAL A 260 11.44 -2.49 6.16
N TRP A 261 12.59 -3.14 6.29
CA TRP A 261 12.85 -4.48 5.76
C TRP A 261 12.04 -5.58 6.47
N GLY A 262 11.86 -6.72 5.82
CA GLY A 262 11.11 -7.87 6.36
C GLY A 262 9.59 -7.72 6.25
N GLY A 263 9.12 -6.95 5.27
CA GLY A 263 7.70 -6.66 5.08
C GLY A 263 6.94 -7.71 4.27
N LEU A 264 5.65 -7.44 4.02
CA LEU A 264 4.80 -8.33 3.25
C LEU A 264 5.22 -8.36 1.77
N ALA A 265 5.10 -9.53 1.14
CA ALA A 265 5.06 -9.60 -0.31
C ALA A 265 3.70 -9.11 -0.85
N SER A 266 3.70 -8.49 -2.02
CA SER A 266 2.46 -7.95 -2.63
C SER A 266 1.36 -9.01 -2.81
N TRP A 267 1.73 -10.28 -3.06
CA TRP A 267 0.78 -11.39 -3.14
C TRP A 267 0.17 -11.76 -1.78
N GLN A 268 0.88 -11.56 -0.65
CA GLN A 268 0.32 -11.78 0.68
C GLN A 268 -0.75 -10.73 0.96
N ALA A 269 -0.42 -9.45 0.79
CA ALA A 269 -1.36 -8.34 0.98
C ALA A 269 -2.61 -8.51 0.08
N ALA A 270 -2.42 -8.77 -1.21
CA ALA A 270 -3.53 -9.00 -2.14
C ALA A 270 -4.42 -10.21 -1.76
N ALA A 271 -3.84 -11.29 -1.24
CA ALA A 271 -4.59 -12.44 -0.77
C ALA A 271 -5.33 -12.18 0.56
N ILE A 272 -4.75 -11.40 1.48
CA ILE A 272 -5.44 -10.95 2.70
C ILE A 272 -6.63 -10.07 2.32
N LEU A 273 -6.42 -9.02 1.53
CA LEU A 273 -7.45 -8.08 1.08
C LEU A 273 -8.63 -8.79 0.40
N ARG A 274 -8.37 -9.76 -0.49
CA ARG A 274 -9.42 -10.61 -1.10
C ARG A 274 -10.17 -11.44 -0.05
N GLY A 275 -9.48 -11.92 0.98
CA GLY A 275 -10.06 -12.64 2.11
C GLY A 275 -10.91 -11.77 3.05
N LEU A 276 -10.91 -10.44 2.90
CA LEU A 276 -11.78 -9.52 3.66
C LEU A 276 -13.18 -9.36 3.02
N ALA A 277 -13.51 -10.10 1.96
CA ALA A 277 -14.85 -10.13 1.38
C ALA A 277 -15.92 -10.40 2.47
N GLY A 278 -16.94 -9.53 2.51
CA GLY A 278 -17.97 -9.53 3.54
C GLY A 278 -17.77 -8.50 4.67
N VAL A 279 -16.56 -7.94 4.84
CA VAL A 279 -16.35 -6.81 5.77
C VAL A 279 -17.08 -5.56 5.27
N ARG A 280 -17.80 -4.88 6.18
CA ARG A 280 -18.57 -3.66 5.90
C ARG A 280 -17.66 -2.44 5.81
N LEU A 281 -16.90 -2.33 4.71
CA LEU A 281 -16.08 -1.16 4.41
C LEU A 281 -16.96 0.06 4.09
N THR A 282 -16.71 1.19 4.77
CA THR A 282 -17.36 2.48 4.49
C THR A 282 -16.49 3.40 3.63
N GLY A 283 -15.18 3.15 3.62
CA GLY A 283 -14.18 3.88 2.85
C GLY A 283 -12.80 3.29 3.10
N GLY A 284 -11.80 3.82 2.40
CA GLY A 284 -10.41 3.50 2.66
C GLY A 284 -9.43 4.39 1.90
N ASP A 285 -8.15 4.20 2.15
CA ASP A 285 -7.06 4.93 1.52
C ASP A 285 -5.84 4.05 1.22
N ILE A 286 -4.94 4.58 0.37
CA ILE A 286 -3.62 4.01 0.07
C ILE A 286 -2.61 5.15 0.16
N VAL A 287 -1.66 5.08 1.09
CA VAL A 287 -0.77 6.19 1.47
C VAL A 287 0.72 5.87 1.24
N ASP A 288 1.56 6.88 1.45
CA ASP A 288 3.03 6.87 1.40
C ASP A 288 3.70 6.38 0.10
N GLY A 289 2.92 6.30 -0.99
CA GLY A 289 3.41 6.07 -2.34
C GLY A 289 4.19 7.26 -2.93
N ALA A 290 5.52 7.23 -2.88
CA ALA A 290 6.38 8.21 -3.51
C ALA A 290 6.78 7.84 -4.96
N VAL A 291 7.06 8.85 -5.80
CA VAL A 291 7.52 8.65 -7.19
C VAL A 291 8.96 8.10 -7.20
N GLY A 292 9.09 6.77 -7.13
CA GLY A 292 10.34 6.05 -7.38
C GLY A 292 10.42 5.57 -8.82
N ARG A 293 11.15 6.26 -9.70
CA ARG A 293 11.62 5.64 -10.95
C ARG A 293 12.57 4.50 -10.57
N ALA A 294 12.09 3.26 -10.63
CA ALA A 294 12.96 2.09 -10.57
C ALA A 294 14.04 2.23 -11.65
N GLN A 295 15.31 2.30 -11.23
CA GLN A 295 16.43 2.36 -12.16
C GLN A 295 16.52 1.03 -12.92
N LEU A 296 15.99 1.03 -14.15
CA LEU A 296 16.22 -0.04 -15.13
C LEU A 296 17.72 -0.09 -15.46
N ARG A 297 18.46 -0.94 -14.73
CA ARG A 297 19.81 -1.33 -15.13
C ARG A 297 19.71 -2.19 -16.38
N ALA A 298 20.35 -1.74 -17.46
CA ALA A 298 20.37 -2.45 -18.73
C ALA A 298 20.93 -3.88 -18.54
N GLY A 299 20.19 -4.89 -19.03
CA GLY A 299 20.67 -6.28 -19.08
C GLY A 299 19.75 -7.35 -18.47
N THR A 300 18.71 -6.99 -17.73
CA THR A 300 17.79 -7.98 -17.12
C THR A 300 16.45 -8.00 -17.84
N ARG A 301 16.01 -9.18 -18.32
CA ARG A 301 14.69 -9.36 -18.92
C ARG A 301 13.61 -9.06 -17.88
N LEU A 302 12.62 -8.23 -18.25
CA LEU A 302 11.42 -8.01 -17.45
C LEU A 302 10.66 -9.34 -17.35
N LEU A 303 10.66 -9.95 -16.17
CA LEU A 303 9.82 -11.12 -15.89
C LEU A 303 8.42 -10.65 -15.54
N TYR A 304 7.58 -10.59 -16.56
CA TYR A 304 6.12 -10.61 -16.40
C TYR A 304 5.73 -11.97 -15.81
N VAL A 305 5.06 -11.99 -14.65
CA VAL A 305 4.62 -13.22 -13.97
C VAL A 305 3.09 -13.34 -14.04
N PRO A 306 2.54 -14.28 -14.83
CA PRO A 306 1.14 -14.66 -14.74
C PRO A 306 0.89 -15.65 -13.59
N LEU A 307 -0.31 -15.59 -13.01
CA LEU A 307 -0.93 -16.55 -12.09
C LEU A 307 -2.29 -16.97 -12.72
N VAL A 308 -2.88 -18.18 -12.60
CA VAL A 308 -2.71 -19.34 -11.70
C VAL A 308 -2.74 -20.69 -12.49
N ALA A 309 -2.42 -21.81 -11.84
CA ALA A 309 -2.26 -23.17 -12.38
C ALA A 309 -3.47 -24.14 -12.21
N THR A 310 -3.38 -25.35 -12.80
CA THR A 310 -3.90 -26.63 -12.24
C THR A 310 -3.14 -27.87 -12.80
N PRO A 311 -2.89 -28.93 -11.99
CA PRO A 311 -2.30 -30.22 -12.39
C PRO A 311 -3.39 -31.24 -12.84
N PRO A 312 -3.10 -32.35 -13.57
CA PRO A 312 -2.19 -33.46 -13.19
C PRO A 312 -1.18 -33.84 -14.32
N ALA A 313 -0.37 -34.90 -14.31
CA ALA A 313 -0.31 -36.12 -13.49
C ALA A 313 1.15 -36.57 -13.16
N ALA A 314 1.37 -37.87 -12.88
CA ALA A 314 2.62 -38.39 -12.31
C ALA A 314 3.55 -39.14 -13.29
N SER A 315 4.86 -38.98 -13.09
CA SER A 315 5.77 -40.13 -12.92
C SER A 315 6.81 -39.77 -11.84
N ARG A 316 7.08 -40.71 -10.91
CA ARG A 316 8.12 -40.53 -9.89
C ARG A 316 9.43 -41.12 -10.39
N THR A 317 10.52 -40.40 -10.19
CA THR A 317 11.85 -40.99 -9.98
C THR A 317 12.23 -40.75 -8.52
N ASP A 318 12.32 -41.83 -7.74
CA ASP A 318 12.59 -41.73 -6.31
C ASP A 318 14.04 -41.30 -6.07
N ILE A 319 14.22 -40.12 -5.47
CA ILE A 319 15.50 -39.72 -4.88
C ILE A 319 15.48 -40.21 -3.43
N ALA A 320 16.43 -41.07 -3.07
CA ALA A 320 16.52 -41.63 -1.73
C ALA A 320 16.63 -40.53 -0.66
N PRO A 321 15.94 -40.65 0.49
CA PRO A 321 16.00 -39.65 1.54
C PRO A 321 17.41 -39.59 2.14
N ALA A 322 17.97 -38.38 2.23
CA ALA A 322 19.15 -38.13 3.06
C ALA A 322 18.80 -38.48 4.52
N GLY A 323 19.74 -39.14 5.21
CA GLY A 323 19.48 -39.86 6.46
C GLY A 323 18.87 -39.01 7.58
N THR A 324 18.09 -39.67 8.44
CA THR A 324 17.39 -39.09 9.59
C THR A 324 18.36 -38.66 10.70
N GLY A 325 18.97 -37.48 10.53
CA GLY A 325 19.56 -36.72 11.62
C GLY A 325 18.44 -36.05 12.44
N ASN A 326 18.41 -36.30 13.74
CA ASN A 326 17.45 -35.69 14.67
C ASN A 326 17.62 -34.15 14.61
N PRO A 327 16.56 -33.35 14.35
CA PRO A 327 16.69 -31.89 14.26
C PRO A 327 16.96 -31.29 15.65
N SER A 328 18.23 -31.19 16.01
CA SER A 328 18.68 -30.43 17.17
C SER A 328 18.19 -28.99 17.06
N SER A 329 17.44 -28.52 18.05
CA SER A 329 16.91 -27.16 18.12
C SER A 329 18.04 -26.13 18.00
N ILE A 330 18.10 -25.41 16.88
CA ILE A 330 19.06 -24.32 16.68
C ILE A 330 18.56 -23.09 17.44
N THR A 331 18.98 -22.96 18.70
CA THR A 331 18.76 -21.73 19.47
C THR A 331 19.76 -20.67 19.01
N LEU A 332 19.31 -19.70 18.22
CA LEU A 332 20.11 -18.55 17.85
C LEU A 332 20.34 -17.67 19.09
N SER A 333 21.57 -17.64 19.59
CA SER A 333 21.94 -16.76 20.71
C SER A 333 22.04 -15.30 20.27
N THR A 334 21.90 -14.37 21.21
CA THR A 334 22.14 -12.94 20.99
C THR A 334 23.53 -12.67 20.39
N GLY A 335 24.53 -13.50 20.75
CA GLY A 335 25.86 -13.46 20.15
C GLY A 335 25.86 -13.81 18.66
N GLN A 336 25.11 -14.83 18.24
CA GLN A 336 24.97 -15.19 16.84
C GLN A 336 24.20 -14.12 16.04
N MET A 337 23.18 -13.49 16.64
CA MET A 337 22.48 -12.35 16.03
C MET A 337 23.41 -11.14 15.84
N LEU A 338 24.23 -10.81 16.84
CA LEU A 338 25.24 -9.74 16.75
C LEU A 338 26.33 -10.05 15.71
N ILE A 339 26.74 -11.32 15.57
CA ILE A 339 27.65 -11.76 14.50
C ILE A 339 27.00 -11.53 13.13
N ASN A 340 25.75 -11.98 12.94
CA ASN A 340 25.02 -11.80 11.69
C ASN A 340 24.81 -10.32 11.35
N GLN A 341 24.44 -9.49 12.34
CA GLN A 341 24.32 -8.03 12.19
C GLN A 341 25.66 -7.40 11.75
N ARG A 342 26.78 -7.80 12.37
CA ARG A 342 28.12 -7.32 12.00
C ARG A 342 28.54 -7.75 10.60
N ILE A 343 28.18 -8.97 10.18
CA ILE A 343 28.40 -9.46 8.81
C ILE A 343 27.60 -8.61 7.81
N SER A 344 26.30 -8.39 8.05
CA SER A 344 25.45 -7.56 7.18
C SER A 344 25.97 -6.12 7.10
N GLN A 345 26.34 -5.50 8.22
CA GLN A 345 26.95 -4.17 8.23
C GLN A 345 28.31 -4.13 7.51
N ALA A 346 29.13 -5.19 7.59
CA ALA A 346 30.39 -5.29 6.87
C ALA A 346 30.17 -5.45 5.35
N ALA A 347 29.14 -6.19 4.94
CA ALA A 347 28.73 -6.32 3.54
C ALA A 347 28.24 -4.96 2.97
N VAL A 348 27.39 -4.23 3.71
CA VAL A 348 26.95 -2.87 3.34
C VAL A 348 28.14 -1.90 3.26
N ARG A 349 29.08 -1.94 4.20
CA ARG A 349 30.30 -1.13 4.14
C ARG A 349 31.14 -1.46 2.90
N ARG A 350 31.35 -2.74 2.56
CA ARG A 350 32.05 -3.16 1.33
C ARG A 350 31.31 -2.72 0.06
N ALA A 351 29.98 -2.82 0.01
CA ALA A 351 29.20 -2.36 -1.13
C ALA A 351 29.32 -0.84 -1.34
N ASN A 352 29.21 -0.06 -0.26
CA ASN A 352 29.39 1.40 -0.31
C ASN A 352 30.82 1.79 -0.71
N ASP A 353 31.83 1.05 -0.26
CA ASP A 353 33.22 1.29 -0.64
C ASP A 353 33.50 0.97 -2.10
N LEU A 354 32.93 -0.13 -2.61
CA LEU A 354 32.95 -0.49 -4.03
C LEU A 354 32.26 0.58 -4.89
N ILE A 355 31.12 1.12 -4.46
CA ILE A 355 30.43 2.22 -5.12
C ILE A 355 31.30 3.48 -5.16
N ARG A 356 32.03 3.80 -4.07
CA ARG A 356 32.99 4.92 -4.06
C ARG A 356 34.15 4.71 -5.02
N ARG A 357 34.77 3.52 -5.04
CA ARG A 357 35.83 3.17 -6.01
C ARG A 357 35.36 3.28 -7.45
N LEU A 358 34.17 2.75 -7.76
CA LEU A 358 33.54 2.87 -9.09
C LEU A 358 33.32 4.33 -9.50
N ASN A 359 32.88 5.19 -8.56
CA ASN A 359 32.65 6.62 -8.82
C ASN A 359 33.94 7.45 -8.95
N GLN A 360 35.07 6.97 -8.41
CA GLN A 360 36.39 7.61 -8.53
C GLN A 360 37.13 7.25 -9.82
N GLY A 361 36.62 6.27 -10.58
CA GLY A 361 37.26 5.70 -11.75
C GLY A 361 38.22 4.57 -11.36
N LEU A 362 38.09 3.42 -12.04
CA LEU A 362 38.96 2.26 -11.81
C LEU A 362 40.27 2.40 -12.59
N GLY A 363 41.37 2.04 -11.94
CA GLY A 363 42.68 1.94 -12.56
C GLY A 363 42.80 0.74 -13.53
N PRO A 364 43.74 0.79 -14.49
CA PRO A 364 43.87 -0.23 -15.54
C PRO A 364 44.18 -1.65 -15.03
N ASP A 365 44.73 -1.79 -13.83
CA ASP A 365 45.10 -3.08 -13.24
C ASP A 365 44.00 -3.71 -12.34
N GLU A 366 42.91 -2.98 -12.04
CA GLU A 366 41.90 -3.36 -11.04
C GLU A 366 40.82 -4.33 -11.55
N ILE A 367 40.75 -4.56 -12.86
CA ILE A 367 39.84 -5.56 -13.47
C ILE A 367 40.68 -6.69 -14.05
N ARG A 368 40.58 -7.89 -13.48
CA ARG A 368 41.26 -9.10 -13.96
C ARG A 368 40.24 -10.20 -14.21
N ASN A 369 40.27 -10.80 -15.41
CA ASN A 369 39.37 -11.88 -15.83
C ASN A 369 37.86 -11.55 -15.64
N GLY A 370 37.46 -10.29 -15.83
CA GLY A 370 36.07 -9.84 -15.69
C GLY A 370 35.59 -9.62 -14.25
N ALA A 371 36.47 -9.74 -13.24
CA ALA A 371 36.18 -9.42 -11.85
C ALA A 371 37.05 -8.23 -11.38
N LEU A 372 36.51 -7.42 -10.48
CA LEU A 372 37.34 -6.49 -9.70
C LEU A 372 38.26 -7.28 -8.77
N SER A 373 39.56 -7.02 -8.83
CA SER A 373 40.48 -7.48 -7.79
C SER A 373 40.21 -6.72 -6.49
N ALA A 374 40.03 -7.47 -5.39
CA ALA A 374 39.66 -6.96 -4.07
C ALA A 374 40.58 -5.84 -3.57
#